data_AF-A0A0E3NK14-F1
#
_entry.id   AF-A0A0E3NK14-F1
#
_cell.length_a   1.000
_cell.length_b   1.000
_cell.length_c   1.000
_cell.angle_alpha   90.00
_cell.angle_beta   90.00
_cell.angle_gamma   90.00
#
_symmetry.space_group_name_H-M   'P 1'
#
loop_
_entity.id
_entity.type
_entity.pdbx_description
1 polymer ?
#
loop_
_entity_poly.entity_id
_entity_poly.type
_entity_poly.pdbx_seq_one_letter_code
_entity_poly.pdbx_strand_id
1 'polypeptide(L)' 'MPSESHRDEDIFESQYIDRYLSEYASVSSIVREALPFELMATVGGVIAEIIYSGMTSELEMIPA' A
#
# COMPACT_ATOMS: atom_id res chain seq x y z
N MET A 1 46.03 -16.81 -0.29
CA MET A 1 45.29 -16.03 0.73
C MET A 1 44.36 -15.12 -0.03
N PRO A 2 43.03 -15.18 0.20
CA PRO A 2 42.10 -14.30 -0.50
C PRO A 2 42.38 -12.87 -0.03
N SER A 3 42.60 -11.97 -1.00
CA SER A 3 42.93 -10.57 -0.78
C SER A 3 41.85 -9.89 0.06
N GLU A 4 42.26 -9.22 1.14
CA GLU A 4 41.38 -8.43 2.03
C GLU A 4 40.46 -7.48 1.28
N SER A 5 40.92 -6.96 0.13
CA SER A 5 40.13 -6.12 -0.78
C SER A 5 38.81 -6.73 -1.25
N HIS A 6 38.70 -8.04 -1.45
CA HIS A 6 37.43 -8.65 -1.86
C HIS A 6 36.41 -8.69 -0.71
N ARG A 7 36.88 -8.89 0.53
CA ARG A 7 35.99 -8.94 1.70
C ARG A 7 35.37 -7.58 2.00
N ASP A 8 36.11 -6.49 1.82
CA ASP A 8 35.60 -5.15 2.06
C ASP A 8 34.60 -4.69 0.98
N GLU A 9 34.79 -5.13 -0.28
CA GLU A 9 33.86 -4.89 -1.39
C GLU A 9 32.52 -5.62 -1.18
N ASP A 10 32.57 -6.90 -0.77
CA ASP A 10 31.40 -7.72 -0.46
C ASP A 10 30.58 -7.14 0.72
N ILE A 11 31.26 -6.61 1.74
CA ILE A 11 30.62 -5.97 2.90
C ILE A 11 29.95 -4.64 2.50
N PHE A 12 30.61 -3.86 1.64
CA PHE A 12 30.06 -2.59 1.15
C PHE A 12 28.81 -2.80 0.27
N GLU A 13 28.84 -3.78 -0.65
CA GLU A 13 27.67 -4.13 -1.44
C GLU A 13 26.52 -4.66 -0.58
N SER A 14 26.80 -5.54 0.39
CA SER A 14 25.75 -6.08 1.28
C SER A 14 25.07 -4.98 2.09
N GLN A 15 25.81 -4.00 2.64
CA GLN A 15 25.21 -2.89 3.38
C GLN A 15 24.42 -1.94 2.47
N TYR A 16 24.86 -1.76 1.23
CA TYR A 16 24.14 -0.95 0.24
C TYR A 16 22.82 -1.60 -0.16
N ILE A 17 22.83 -2.91 -0.40
CA ILE A 17 21.65 -3.72 -0.73
C ILE A 17 20.67 -3.75 0.45
N ASP A 18 21.14 -3.97 1.68
CA ASP A 18 20.29 -3.95 2.88
C ASP A 18 19.62 -2.60 3.09
N ARG A 19 20.35 -1.50 2.87
CA ARG A 19 19.78 -0.16 2.97
C ARG A 19 18.69 0.07 1.93
N TYR A 20 18.93 -0.31 0.68
CA TYR A 20 17.98 -0.19 -0.42
C TYR A 20 16.74 -1.07 -0.22
N LEU A 21 16.92 -2.32 0.21
CA LEU A 21 15.83 -3.23 0.55
C LEU A 21 15.05 -2.76 1.78
N SER A 22 15.71 -2.20 2.80
CA SER A 22 15.01 -1.63 3.96
C SER A 22 14.15 -0.43 3.58
N GLU A 23 14.56 0.36 2.58
CA GLU A 23 13.83 1.53 2.13
C GLU A 23 12.55 1.13 1.35
N TYR A 24 12.60 0.05 0.57
CA TYR A 24 11.44 -0.52 -0.12
C TYR A 24 10.56 -1.42 0.74
N ALA A 25 11.14 -2.15 1.72
CA ALA A 25 10.42 -3.01 2.67
C ALA A 25 9.95 -2.25 3.93
N SER A 26 10.28 -0.95 4.05
CA SER A 26 9.81 -0.10 5.12
C SER A 26 8.28 0.04 5.05
N VAL A 27 7.63 0.04 6.21
CA VAL A 27 6.21 0.35 6.38
C VAL A 27 5.83 1.65 5.66
N SER A 28 6.74 2.63 5.62
CA SER A 28 6.52 3.89 4.89
C SER A 28 6.39 3.71 3.37
N SER A 29 7.11 2.76 2.77
CA SER A 29 7.04 2.44 1.34
C SER A 29 5.73 1.75 1.00
N ILE A 30 5.37 0.71 1.78
CA ILE A 30 4.12 -0.04 1.61
C ILE A 30 2.91 0.88 1.78
N VAL A 31 2.90 1.70 2.83
CA VAL A 31 1.81 2.66 3.07
C VAL A 31 1.76 3.70 1.96
N ARG A 32 2.89 4.23 1.49
CA ARG A 32 2.90 5.21 0.41
C ARG A 32 2.34 4.65 -0.91
N GLU A 33 2.56 3.37 -1.18
CA GLU A 33 2.01 2.70 -2.36
C GLU A 33 0.53 2.32 -2.19
N ALA A 34 0.12 1.86 -1.01
CA ALA A 34 -1.25 1.39 -0.75
C ALA A 34 -2.27 2.50 -0.42
N LEU A 35 -1.85 3.56 0.27
CA LEU A 35 -2.71 4.65 0.76
C LEU A 35 -3.56 5.32 -0.35
N PRO A 36 -3.04 5.56 -1.57
CA PRO A 36 -3.86 6.11 -2.66
C PRO A 36 -5.01 5.20 -3.06
N PHE A 37 -4.80 3.88 -3.06
CA PHE A 37 -5.84 2.90 -3.38
C PHE A 37 -6.89 2.83 -2.29
N GLU A 38 -6.47 2.85 -1.02
CA GLU A 38 -7.37 2.89 0.13
C GLU A 38 -8.26 4.14 0.12
N LEU A 39 -7.69 5.30 -0.21
CA LEU A 39 -8.44 6.54 -0.33
C LEU A 39 -9.50 6.46 -1.45
N MET A 40 -9.11 5.94 -2.62
CA MET A 40 -10.05 5.75 -3.74
C MET A 40 -11.18 4.76 -3.39
N ALA A 41 -10.83 3.64 -2.75
CA ALA A 41 -11.81 2.65 -2.31
C ALA A 41 -12.78 3.23 -1.28
N THR A 42 -12.28 4.05 -0.35
CA THR A 42 -13.09 4.71 0.68
C THR A 42 -14.09 5.68 0.06
N VAL A 43 -13.64 6.55 -0.85
CA VAL A 43 -14.52 7.49 -1.56
C VAL A 43 -15.55 6.74 -2.41
N GLY A 44 -15.13 5.68 -3.10
CA GLY A 44 -16.02 4.81 -3.86
C GLY A 44 -17.09 4.16 -2.99
N GLY A 45 -16.72 3.70 -1.79
CA GLY A 45 -17.65 3.15 -0.80
C GLY A 45 -18.70 4.15 -0.34
N VAL A 46 -18.31 5.38 -0.04
CA VAL A 46 -19.24 6.46 0.34
C VAL A 46 -20.23 6.75 -0.80
N ILE A 47 -19.78 6.80 -2.05
CA ILE A 47 -20.65 7.02 -3.21
C ILE A 47 -21.62 5.84 -3.39
N ALA A 48 -21.13 4.60 -3.27
CA ALA A 48 -21.95 3.40 -3.38
C ALA A 48 -23.04 3.37 -2.30
N GLU A 49 -22.71 3.78 -1.06
CA GLU A 49 -23.66 3.88 0.04
C GLU A 49 -24.76 4.91 -0.23
N ILE A 50 -24.43 6.08 -0.79
CA ILE A 50 -25.42 7.10 -1.19
C ILE A 50 -26.40 6.53 -2.22
N ILE A 51 -25.90 5.83 -3.23
CA ILE A 51 -26.74 5.21 -4.27
C ILE A 51 -27.65 4.15 -3.63
N TYR A 52 -27.08 3.27 -2.80
CA TYR A 52 -27.84 2.22 -2.13
C TYR A 52 -28.92 2.79 -1.21
N SER A 53 -28.62 3.87 -0.49
CA SER A 53 -29.60 4.58 0.35
C SER A 53 -30.77 5.09 -0.49
N GLY A 54 -30.51 5.67 -1.66
CA GLY A 54 -31.57 6.13 -2.58
C GLY A 54 -32.48 4.99 -3.04
N MET A 55 -31.89 3.87 -3.46
CA MET A 55 -32.64 2.67 -3.88
C MET A 55 -33.48 2.10 -2.74
N THR A 56 -32.93 2.09 -1.52
CA THR A 56 -33.64 1.58 -0.33
C THR A 56 -34.86 2.44 -0.01
N SER A 57 -34.72 3.77 -0.06
CA SER A 57 -35.85 4.68 0.13
C SER A 57 -36.95 4.48 -0.92
N GLU A 58 -36.60 4.17 -2.17
CA GLU A 58 -37.59 3.82 -3.20
C GLU A 58 -38.33 2.51 -2.90
N LEU A 59 -37.62 1.49 -2.41
CA LEU A 59 -38.21 0.21 -2.03
C LEU A 59 -39.15 0.32 -0.83
N GLU A 60 -38.81 1.13 0.17
CA GLU A 60 -39.64 1.34 1.36
C GLU A 60 -40.98 2.05 1.06
N MET A 61 -41.10 2.72 -0.09
CA MET A 61 -42.35 3.33 -0.53
C MET A 61 -43.31 2.33 -1.20
N ILE A 62 -42.87 1.09 -1.47
CA ILE A 62 -43.75 0.05 -2.00
C ILE A 62 -44.57 -0.53 -0.83
N PRO A 63 -45.90 -0.38 -0.83
CA PRO A 63 -46.73 -0.97 0.22
C PRO A 63 -46.66 -2.50 0.17
N ALA A 64 -46.51 -3.12 1.34
CA ALA A 64 -46.48 -4.58 1.52
C ALA A 64 -47.84 -5.25 1.24
#